data_AF-A0A948UIX8-F1
#
_entry.id   AF-A0A948UIX8-F1
#
_cell.length_a   1.000
_cell.length_b   1.000
_cell.length_c   1.000
_cell.angle_alpha   90.00
_cell.angle_beta   90.00
_cell.angle_gamma   90.00
#
_symmetry.space_group_name_H-M   'P 1'
#
loop_
_entity.id
_entity.type
_entity.pdbx_description
1 polymer ?
#
loop_
_entity_poly.entity_id
_entity_poly.type
_entity_poly.pdbx_seq_one_letter_code
_entity_poly.pdbx_strand_id
1 'polypeptide(L)'
;MKKTNLKIIGVSVAVFVSAVLIFNGLNFSGLINKTDVKAAATDNVAGYAWSENIGWLSFNCANTSCATSNYGVNLNLGTWNLSGYAWSENIGWVSFNAVDVAGCPAGTCQPRYNSGTGEFLGWAKALANGGGWDGWISLNCLNSGVCATSNYKVSLSGNNFIGYAWGGDVAGWIKFNPAFG
;
A
#
# COMPACT_ATOMS: atom_id res chain seq x y z
N MET A 1 -62.22 8.48 -44.24
CA MET A 1 -61.51 7.39 -43.51
C MET A 1 -60.03 7.43 -43.85
N LYS A 2 -59.18 7.05 -42.88
CA LYS A 2 -57.70 7.02 -42.82
C LYS A 2 -56.96 8.35 -42.49
N LYS A 3 -56.41 8.36 -41.26
CA LYS A 3 -55.36 9.24 -40.70
C LYS A 3 -54.04 9.08 -41.48
N THR A 4 -53.10 10.03 -41.40
CA THR A 4 -51.80 9.95 -40.65
C THR A 4 -50.95 11.22 -40.89
N ASN A 5 -50.01 11.47 -39.96
CA ASN A 5 -49.41 12.75 -39.55
C ASN A 5 -48.27 13.35 -40.41
N LEU A 6 -48.09 14.65 -40.13
CA LEU A 6 -47.06 15.63 -40.47
C LEU A 6 -45.59 15.24 -40.16
N LYS A 7 -44.61 15.75 -40.94
CA LYS A 7 -43.40 16.46 -40.44
C LYS A 7 -42.58 17.09 -41.58
N ILE A 8 -42.15 18.33 -41.34
CA ILE A 8 -41.44 19.26 -42.23
C ILE A 8 -39.94 18.92 -42.26
N ILE A 9 -39.35 18.86 -43.46
CA ILE A 9 -37.90 18.68 -43.69
C ILE A 9 -37.31 20.05 -44.05
N GLY A 10 -36.43 20.58 -43.21
CA GLY A 10 -35.65 21.81 -43.47
C GLY A 10 -34.20 21.47 -43.80
N VAL A 11 -33.74 21.93 -44.97
CA VAL A 11 -32.38 21.76 -45.52
C VAL A 11 -31.47 22.89 -45.00
N SER A 12 -30.29 22.53 -44.49
CA SER A 12 -29.30 23.48 -43.93
C SER A 12 -28.29 23.94 -45.00
N VAL A 13 -28.09 25.26 -45.11
CA VAL A 13 -27.00 25.91 -45.87
C VAL A 13 -25.75 26.01 -45.00
N ALA A 14 -24.61 25.66 -45.60
CA ALA A 14 -23.30 25.56 -44.98
C ALA A 14 -22.59 26.92 -44.80
N VAL A 15 -21.87 27.07 -43.67
CA VAL A 15 -20.75 28.01 -43.52
C VAL A 15 -19.56 27.20 -42.97
N PHE A 16 -18.42 27.27 -43.65
CA PHE A 16 -17.22 26.47 -43.38
C PHE A 16 -16.12 27.29 -42.69
N VAL A 17 -15.37 26.60 -41.82
CA VAL A 17 -14.04 26.89 -41.24
C VAL A 17 -13.95 27.82 -40.02
N SER A 18 -13.93 27.23 -38.82
CA SER A 18 -12.68 27.04 -38.05
C SER A 18 -12.92 26.24 -36.76
N ALA A 19 -12.25 25.08 -36.68
CA ALA A 19 -11.92 24.27 -35.50
C ALA A 19 -13.05 23.81 -34.53
N VAL A 20 -13.58 22.61 -34.82
CA VAL A 20 -13.80 21.46 -33.90
C VAL A 20 -14.60 21.71 -32.59
N LEU A 21 -15.92 21.83 -32.72
CA LEU A 21 -16.98 20.89 -32.27
C LEU A 21 -16.52 19.71 -31.34
N ILE A 22 -17.14 19.33 -30.20
CA ILE A 22 -18.48 19.54 -29.62
C ILE A 22 -18.43 19.32 -28.09
N PHE A 23 -19.07 20.23 -27.36
CA PHE A 23 -19.54 20.07 -25.98
C PHE A 23 -20.84 19.25 -26.01
N ASN A 24 -20.90 18.05 -25.43
CA ASN A 24 -22.13 17.43 -24.89
C ASN A 24 -21.82 16.07 -24.24
N GLY A 25 -21.85 16.04 -22.91
CA GLY A 25 -21.68 14.84 -22.11
C GLY A 25 -20.40 14.89 -21.28
N LEU A 26 -20.37 15.72 -20.24
CA LEU A 26 -19.45 15.51 -19.13
C LEU A 26 -19.87 14.21 -18.42
N ASN A 27 -19.45 13.08 -18.99
CA ASN A 27 -19.46 11.82 -18.27
C ASN A 27 -18.38 11.95 -17.19
N PHE A 28 -18.84 12.08 -15.95
CA PHE A 28 -18.01 12.02 -14.77
C PHE A 28 -17.51 10.59 -14.61
N SER A 29 -16.47 10.25 -15.36
CA SER A 29 -15.62 9.10 -15.08
C SER A 29 -14.20 9.60 -14.91
N GLY A 30 -14.03 10.51 -13.95
CA GLY A 30 -12.92 10.41 -13.01
C GLY A 30 -12.99 9.08 -12.26
N LEU A 31 -12.92 7.97 -13.01
CA LEU A 31 -12.55 6.69 -12.46
C LEU A 31 -11.09 6.85 -12.11
N ILE A 32 -10.90 7.14 -10.83
CA ILE A 32 -9.66 7.02 -10.09
C ILE A 32 -8.93 5.79 -10.63
N ASN A 33 -7.97 5.98 -11.53
CA ASN A 33 -6.88 5.03 -11.67
C ASN A 33 -6.11 5.17 -10.36
N LYS A 34 -6.63 4.56 -9.28
CA LYS A 34 -5.80 4.13 -8.18
C LYS A 34 -4.90 3.13 -8.88
N THR A 35 -3.71 3.57 -9.23
CA THR A 35 -2.68 2.71 -9.78
C THR A 35 -2.68 1.48 -8.90
N ASP A 36 -3.06 0.33 -9.46
CA ASP A 36 -2.78 -0.96 -8.82
C ASP A 36 -1.27 -0.94 -8.63
N VAL A 37 -0.85 -0.71 -7.39
CA VAL A 37 0.56 -0.55 -7.15
C VAL A 37 1.15 -1.95 -7.22
N LYS A 38 1.97 -2.17 -8.24
CA LYS A 38 2.49 -3.49 -8.56
C LYS A 38 3.61 -3.83 -7.60
N ALA A 39 3.31 -4.68 -6.63
CA ALA A 39 4.31 -5.56 -6.06
C ALA A 39 4.31 -6.90 -6.81
N ALA A 40 5.38 -7.67 -6.72
CA ALA A 40 5.54 -8.91 -7.49
C ALA A 40 5.99 -10.07 -6.60
N ALA A 41 5.57 -11.28 -6.93
CA ALA A 41 5.99 -12.52 -6.27
C ALA A 41 7.52 -12.70 -6.25
N THR A 42 8.23 -12.06 -7.19
CA THR A 42 9.69 -12.04 -7.29
C THR A 42 10.38 -11.18 -6.24
N ASP A 43 9.63 -10.41 -5.47
CA ASP A 43 10.16 -9.59 -4.38
C ASP A 43 10.73 -10.48 -3.28
N ASN A 44 11.84 -10.06 -2.69
CA ASN A 44 12.74 -10.94 -1.96
C ASN A 44 12.48 -11.05 -0.45
N VAL A 45 11.38 -10.48 0.06
CA VAL A 45 10.92 -10.69 1.43
C VAL A 45 9.72 -11.62 1.42
N ALA A 46 9.78 -12.68 2.23
CA ALA A 46 8.71 -13.66 2.38
C ALA A 46 8.40 -13.92 3.86
N GLY A 47 7.37 -14.73 4.12
CA GLY A 47 6.92 -15.06 5.47
C GLY A 47 5.82 -14.15 6.00
N TYR A 48 5.56 -14.28 7.31
CA TYR A 48 4.43 -13.66 7.99
C TYR A 48 4.83 -12.89 9.24
N ALA A 49 4.00 -11.92 9.61
CA ALA A 49 3.96 -11.35 10.94
C ALA A 49 2.56 -11.52 11.55
N TRP A 50 2.49 -11.50 12.88
CA TRP A 50 1.24 -11.62 13.63
C TRP A 50 1.06 -10.43 14.58
N SER A 51 -0.16 -9.93 14.67
CA SER A 51 -0.61 -9.04 15.74
C SER A 51 -1.95 -9.53 16.26
N GLU A 52 -2.15 -9.45 17.57
CA GLU A 52 -3.42 -9.77 18.21
C GLU A 52 -4.57 -8.87 17.71
N ASN A 53 -4.26 -7.67 17.22
CA ASN A 53 -5.27 -6.69 16.85
C ASN A 53 -5.60 -6.73 15.35
N ILE A 54 -4.62 -7.05 14.49
CA ILE A 54 -4.75 -6.98 13.02
C ILE A 54 -4.53 -8.34 12.34
N GLY A 55 -4.36 -9.39 13.12
CA GLY A 55 -4.17 -10.75 12.64
C GLY A 55 -2.87 -10.95 11.86
N TRP A 56 -2.94 -11.84 10.87
CA TRP A 56 -1.80 -12.19 10.02
C TRP A 56 -1.50 -11.09 8.99
N LEU A 57 -0.21 -10.80 8.84
CA LEU A 57 0.33 -9.95 7.78
C LEU A 57 1.26 -10.80 6.91
N SER A 58 0.90 -10.98 5.65
CA SER A 58 1.67 -11.71 4.65
C SER A 58 2.54 -10.76 3.83
N PHE A 59 3.83 -11.05 3.73
CA PHE A 59 4.79 -10.19 3.01
C PHE A 59 4.94 -10.53 1.52
N ASN A 60 4.41 -11.67 1.08
CA ASN A 60 4.47 -12.09 -0.32
C ASN A 60 3.29 -13.00 -0.65
N CYS A 61 2.69 -12.82 -1.83
CA CYS A 61 1.60 -13.69 -2.29
C CYS A 61 2.03 -15.15 -2.44
N ALA A 62 3.33 -15.42 -2.63
CA ALA A 62 3.88 -16.76 -2.71
C ALA A 62 3.69 -17.56 -1.42
N ASN A 63 3.35 -16.89 -0.30
CA ASN A 63 3.02 -17.54 0.95
C ASN A 63 1.66 -18.30 0.90
N THR A 64 0.76 -17.96 -0.02
CA THR A 64 -0.54 -18.66 -0.22
C THR A 64 -0.78 -18.97 -1.70
N SER A 65 -1.01 -17.94 -2.52
CA SER A 65 -1.15 -18.02 -3.98
C SER A 65 -1.07 -16.62 -4.61
N CYS A 66 -0.24 -16.47 -5.64
CA CYS A 66 -0.14 -15.25 -6.44
C CYS A 66 -1.15 -15.18 -7.60
N ALA A 67 -2.01 -16.20 -7.76
CA ALA A 67 -2.94 -16.27 -8.88
C ALA A 67 -4.06 -15.21 -8.80
N THR A 68 -4.44 -14.81 -7.59
CA THR A 68 -5.52 -13.84 -7.32
C THR A 68 -5.01 -12.43 -7.06
N SER A 69 -3.83 -12.30 -6.45
CA SER A 69 -3.20 -11.01 -6.19
C SER A 69 -1.69 -11.18 -6.16
N ASN A 70 -0.99 -10.45 -7.02
CA ASN A 70 0.45 -10.45 -7.10
C ASN A 70 0.99 -9.33 -6.20
N TYR A 71 1.57 -9.69 -5.05
CA TYR A 71 2.15 -8.73 -4.11
C TYR A 71 3.39 -9.31 -3.41
N GLY A 72 4.18 -8.42 -2.84
CA GLY A 72 5.52 -8.69 -2.33
C GLY A 72 6.13 -7.45 -1.68
N VAL A 73 6.93 -7.66 -0.65
CA VAL A 73 7.83 -6.64 -0.11
C VAL A 73 9.23 -6.91 -0.65
N ASN A 74 9.88 -5.86 -1.13
CA ASN A 74 11.22 -5.96 -1.71
C ASN A 74 12.21 -5.15 -0.88
N LEU A 75 13.33 -5.78 -0.54
CA LEU A 75 14.53 -5.12 -0.03
C LEU A 75 15.52 -4.91 -1.17
N ASN A 76 15.70 -3.67 -1.60
CA ASN A 76 16.68 -3.32 -2.61
C ASN A 76 18.10 -3.43 -2.03
N LEU A 77 18.90 -4.39 -2.49
CA LEU A 77 20.23 -4.66 -1.93
C LEU A 77 21.30 -3.60 -2.27
N GLY A 78 21.04 -2.70 -3.21
CA GLY A 78 21.95 -1.59 -3.53
C GLY A 78 21.72 -0.35 -2.67
N THR A 79 20.47 -0.10 -2.28
CA THR A 79 20.07 1.10 -1.50
C THR A 79 19.64 0.79 -0.07
N TRP A 80 19.41 -0.49 0.21
CA TRP A 80 18.82 -1.01 1.46
C TRP A 80 17.40 -0.51 1.77
N ASN A 81 16.72 0.09 0.80
CA ASN A 81 15.33 0.54 0.99
C ASN A 81 14.35 -0.61 0.82
N LEU A 82 13.29 -0.61 1.64
CA LEU A 82 12.11 -1.43 1.43
C LEU A 82 11.11 -0.73 0.50
N SER A 83 10.38 -1.53 -0.26
CA SER A 83 9.28 -1.11 -1.13
C SER A 83 8.25 -2.23 -1.29
N GLY A 84 7.13 -1.95 -1.94
CA GLY A 84 6.09 -2.94 -2.19
C GLY A 84 5.02 -3.01 -1.10
N TYR A 85 4.31 -4.12 -1.04
CA TYR A 85 3.09 -4.28 -0.24
C TYR A 85 3.04 -5.62 0.48
N ALA A 86 2.56 -5.55 1.72
CA ALA A 86 2.09 -6.70 2.47
C ALA A 86 0.55 -6.67 2.57
N TRP A 87 -0.04 -7.82 2.84
CA TRP A 87 -1.50 -7.98 2.94
C TRP A 87 -1.91 -8.57 4.29
N SER A 88 -2.94 -7.97 4.90
CA SER A 88 -3.68 -8.54 6.03
C SER A 88 -5.15 -8.62 5.67
N GLU A 89 -5.82 -9.69 6.10
CA GLU A 89 -7.26 -9.83 5.93
C GLU A 89 -8.07 -8.82 6.77
N ASN A 90 -7.48 -8.30 7.86
CA ASN A 90 -8.17 -7.43 8.80
C ASN A 90 -7.99 -5.94 8.50
N ILE A 91 -6.81 -5.54 7.99
CA ILE A 91 -6.48 -4.12 7.71
C ILE A 91 -6.07 -3.88 6.25
N GLY A 92 -6.21 -4.89 5.39
CA GLY A 92 -5.89 -4.81 3.98
C GLY A 92 -4.41 -4.54 3.69
N TRP A 93 -4.17 -3.65 2.72
CA TRP A 93 -2.82 -3.36 2.22
C TRP A 93 -1.98 -2.56 3.20
N VAL A 94 -0.77 -3.05 3.47
CA VAL A 94 0.29 -2.31 4.17
C VAL A 94 1.39 -1.98 3.17
N SER A 95 1.66 -0.70 2.98
CA SER A 95 2.65 -0.18 2.03
C SER A 95 4.00 0.09 2.69
N PHE A 96 5.06 -0.23 1.95
CA PHE A 96 6.45 0.12 2.26
C PHE A 96 7.01 1.17 1.27
N ASN A 97 6.18 1.70 0.37
CA ASN A 97 6.63 2.59 -0.69
C ASN A 97 6.87 4.01 -0.15
N ALA A 98 7.95 4.64 -0.64
CA ALA A 98 8.38 5.98 -0.25
C ALA A 98 7.24 7.02 -0.25
N VAL A 99 6.39 6.96 -1.29
CA VAL A 99 5.27 7.88 -1.48
C VAL A 99 4.20 7.75 -0.40
N ASP A 100 3.93 6.54 0.08
CA ASP A 100 2.89 6.28 1.07
C ASP A 100 3.38 6.60 2.50
N VAL A 101 4.70 6.61 2.72
CA VAL A 101 5.31 6.84 4.03
C VAL A 101 5.82 8.27 4.24
N ALA A 102 5.79 9.14 3.21
CA ALA A 102 6.43 10.46 3.22
C ALA A 102 5.97 11.41 4.35
N GLY A 103 4.82 11.15 4.98
CA GLY A 103 4.28 11.93 6.11
C GLY A 103 4.33 11.22 7.46
N CYS A 104 5.34 10.36 7.68
CA CYS A 104 5.43 9.57 8.90
C CYS A 104 5.51 10.46 10.16
N PRO A 105 5.10 9.94 11.35
CA PRO A 105 5.00 10.75 12.56
C PRO A 105 6.34 11.30 13.08
N ALA A 106 7.44 10.57 12.87
CA ALA A 106 8.74 10.94 13.42
C ALA A 106 9.91 10.24 12.71
N GLY A 107 11.10 10.82 12.83
CA GLY A 107 12.35 10.21 12.38
C GLY A 107 12.44 10.03 10.87
N THR A 108 13.13 8.98 10.43
CA THR A 108 13.24 8.64 9.00
C THR A 108 11.95 7.98 8.54
N CYS A 109 11.32 8.47 7.48
CA CYS A 109 10.10 7.84 6.96
C CYS A 109 10.37 6.59 6.12
N GLN A 110 11.31 6.68 5.18
CA GLN A 110 11.63 5.59 4.25
C GLN A 110 12.01 4.32 5.03
N PRO A 111 11.26 3.22 4.91
CA PRO A 111 11.65 1.95 5.51
C PRO A 111 12.92 1.45 4.83
N ARG A 112 13.93 1.13 5.63
CA ARG A 112 15.25 0.71 5.15
C ARG A 112 15.97 -0.17 6.14
N TYR A 113 16.79 -1.08 5.62
CA TYR A 113 17.76 -1.83 6.39
C TYR A 113 19.01 -0.99 6.65
N ASN A 114 19.53 -1.05 7.87
CA ASN A 114 20.83 -0.50 8.21
C ASN A 114 21.82 -1.65 8.40
N SER A 115 22.70 -1.86 7.41
CA SER A 115 23.70 -2.93 7.46
C SER A 115 24.77 -2.74 8.54
N GLY A 116 24.94 -1.53 9.07
CA GLY A 116 25.86 -1.27 10.18
C GLY A 116 25.33 -1.75 11.53
N THR A 117 24.00 -1.73 11.72
CA THR A 117 23.35 -2.16 12.98
C THR A 117 22.65 -3.51 12.85
N GLY A 118 22.33 -3.96 11.64
CA GLY A 118 21.53 -5.16 11.40
C GLY A 118 20.04 -4.96 11.65
N GLU A 119 19.57 -3.72 11.69
CA GLU A 119 18.21 -3.34 12.08
C GLU A 119 17.51 -2.59 10.95
N PHE A 120 16.20 -2.76 10.85
CA PHE A 120 15.37 -1.89 10.04
C PHE A 120 15.09 -0.59 10.78
N LEU A 121 14.92 0.47 10.01
CA LEU A 121 14.42 1.78 10.41
C LEU A 121 13.26 2.13 9.49
N GLY A 122 12.49 3.13 9.89
CA GLY A 122 11.42 3.69 9.07
C GLY A 122 10.03 3.21 9.46
N TRP A 123 9.09 3.49 8.58
CA TRP A 123 7.68 3.24 8.80
C TRP A 123 7.08 2.44 7.65
N ALA A 124 6.02 1.72 7.96
CA ALA A 124 5.07 1.19 6.99
C ALA A 124 3.70 1.83 7.20
N LYS A 125 2.87 1.81 6.16
CA LYS A 125 1.56 2.48 6.14
C LYS A 125 0.44 1.50 5.82
N ALA A 126 -0.47 1.27 6.75
CA ALA A 126 -1.75 0.63 6.45
C ALA A 126 -2.60 1.59 5.58
N LEU A 127 -2.98 1.15 4.38
CA LEU A 127 -3.72 1.94 3.40
C LEU A 127 -5.23 1.76 3.47
N ALA A 128 -5.70 0.64 4.04
CA ALA A 128 -7.10 0.33 4.17
C ALA A 128 -7.50 0.32 5.65
N ASN A 129 -7.85 1.50 6.17
CA ASN A 129 -8.36 1.63 7.54
C ASN A 129 -9.83 2.04 7.54
N GLY A 130 -10.70 1.15 8.02
CA GLY A 130 -11.94 1.55 8.69
C GLY A 130 -11.62 1.95 10.13
N GLY A 131 -12.23 3.01 10.65
CA GLY A 131 -12.23 3.28 12.10
C GLY A 131 -11.30 4.39 12.63
N GLY A 132 -10.70 5.23 11.78
CA GLY A 132 -10.03 6.47 12.22
C GLY A 132 -8.58 6.34 12.74
N TRP A 133 -7.98 5.15 12.68
CA TRP A 133 -6.54 4.96 12.91
C TRP A 133 -5.70 5.56 11.78
N ASP A 134 -4.62 6.24 12.13
CA ASP A 134 -3.70 6.85 11.17
C ASP A 134 -2.92 5.81 10.34
N GLY A 135 -2.85 4.55 10.73
CA GLY A 135 -2.25 3.48 9.93
C GLY A 135 -0.73 3.37 10.01
N TRP A 136 -0.08 4.05 10.96
CA TRP A 136 1.38 4.06 11.04
C TRP A 136 1.93 2.86 11.80
N ILE A 137 2.89 2.16 11.19
CA ILE A 137 3.61 1.04 11.80
C ILE A 137 5.11 1.39 11.83
N SER A 138 5.67 1.55 13.03
CA SER A 138 7.09 1.84 13.26
C SER A 138 7.90 0.55 13.29
N LEU A 139 8.97 0.47 12.50
CA LEU A 139 9.84 -0.71 12.43
C LEU A 139 10.93 -0.73 13.52
N ASN A 140 11.13 0.39 14.24
CA ASN A 140 12.19 0.51 15.25
C ASN A 140 11.84 1.57 16.28
N CYS A 141 12.15 1.31 17.55
CA CYS A 141 11.97 2.28 18.63
C CYS A 141 12.72 3.60 18.39
N LEU A 142 13.81 3.58 17.60
CA LEU A 142 14.59 4.76 17.24
C LEU A 142 13.76 5.74 16.39
N ASN A 143 12.82 5.25 15.59
CA ASN A 143 11.95 6.10 14.77
C ASN A 143 11.04 6.98 15.62
N SER A 144 10.53 6.43 16.73
CA SER A 144 9.65 7.13 17.66
C SER A 144 10.38 7.74 18.86
N GLY A 145 11.69 7.51 19.00
CA GLY A 145 12.48 8.00 20.13
C GLY A 145 12.16 7.32 21.48
N VAL A 146 11.59 6.11 21.45
CA VAL A 146 11.08 5.41 22.66
C VAL A 146 11.96 4.26 23.14
N CYS A 147 13.18 4.09 22.61
CA CYS A 147 14.03 2.93 22.94
C CYS A 147 14.37 2.78 24.42
N ALA A 148 14.37 3.87 25.19
CA ALA A 148 14.62 3.83 26.63
C ALA A 148 13.48 3.16 27.42
N THR A 149 12.24 3.23 26.91
CA THR A 149 11.06 2.65 27.56
C THR A 149 10.58 1.37 26.86
N SER A 150 10.78 1.27 25.55
CA SER A 150 10.46 0.10 24.75
C SER A 150 11.46 -0.08 23.60
N ASN A 151 12.33 -1.08 23.72
CA ASN A 151 13.42 -1.37 22.79
C ASN A 151 13.00 -2.35 21.68
N TYR A 152 11.90 -2.05 20.98
CA TYR A 152 11.45 -2.86 19.85
C TYR A 152 12.22 -2.54 18.58
N LYS A 153 12.41 -3.56 17.73
CA LYS A 153 13.10 -3.45 16.45
C LYS A 153 12.80 -4.65 15.57
N VAL A 154 12.76 -4.40 14.27
CA VAL A 154 12.77 -5.43 13.24
C VAL A 154 14.19 -5.59 12.72
N SER A 155 14.62 -6.84 12.54
CA SER A 155 15.96 -7.20 12.05
C SER A 155 15.89 -8.37 11.07
N LEU A 156 17.02 -8.72 10.47
CA LEU A 156 17.17 -9.92 9.65
C LEU A 156 17.84 -11.05 10.44
N SER A 157 17.32 -12.27 10.28
CA SER A 157 18.02 -13.51 10.59
C SER A 157 18.05 -14.38 9.34
N GLY A 158 19.17 -14.36 8.62
CA GLY A 158 19.24 -14.84 7.24
C GLY A 158 18.34 -13.99 6.34
N ASN A 159 17.38 -14.64 5.65
CA ASN A 159 16.40 -13.96 4.79
C ASN A 159 15.08 -13.64 5.50
N ASN A 160 14.95 -13.96 6.78
CA ASN A 160 13.69 -13.79 7.51
C ASN A 160 13.71 -12.50 8.33
N PHE A 161 12.62 -11.74 8.26
CA PHE A 161 12.38 -10.68 9.22
C PHE A 161 12.07 -11.27 10.60
N ILE A 162 12.67 -10.70 11.63
CA ILE A 162 12.46 -11.08 13.02
C ILE A 162 12.26 -9.85 13.90
N GLY A 163 11.74 -10.06 15.11
CA GLY A 163 11.56 -8.99 16.09
C GLY A 163 10.16 -8.41 16.06
N TYR A 164 10.04 -7.14 16.45
CA TYR A 164 8.76 -6.49 16.70
C TYR A 164 8.70 -5.10 16.08
N ALA A 165 7.55 -4.80 15.48
CA ALA A 165 7.13 -3.45 15.11
C ALA A 165 5.96 -2.99 15.99
N TRP A 166 5.73 -1.68 16.02
CA TRP A 166 4.65 -1.08 16.81
C TRP A 166 3.71 -0.25 15.93
N GLY A 167 2.41 -0.54 16.02
CA GLY A 167 1.36 0.10 15.23
C GLY A 167 0.40 1.00 16.03
N GLY A 168 0.84 1.52 17.17
CA GLY A 168 -0.03 2.27 18.09
C GLY A 168 -1.08 1.38 18.76
N ASP A 169 -2.07 2.00 19.40
CA ASP A 169 -3.09 1.27 20.17
C ASP A 169 -4.00 0.40 19.28
N VAL A 170 -4.08 0.73 17.99
CA VAL A 170 -4.95 0.03 17.04
C VAL A 170 -4.25 -1.20 16.45
N ALA A 171 -3.08 -1.05 15.81
CA ALA A 171 -2.40 -2.22 15.26
C ALA A 171 -1.56 -2.99 16.29
N GLY A 172 -1.22 -2.38 17.42
CA GLY A 172 -0.54 -3.02 18.52
C GLY A 172 0.85 -3.54 18.17
N TRP A 173 1.26 -4.59 18.89
CA TRP A 173 2.52 -5.28 18.67
C TRP A 173 2.43 -6.21 17.47
N ILE A 174 3.32 -6.04 16.50
CA ILE A 174 3.42 -6.88 15.32
C ILE A 174 4.72 -7.69 15.42
N LYS A 175 4.59 -9.00 15.64
CA LYS A 175 5.71 -9.94 15.75
C LYS A 175 6.04 -10.55 14.41
N PHE A 176 7.27 -10.36 13.95
CA PHE A 176 7.77 -10.95 12.70
C PHE A 176 8.31 -12.36 12.94
N ASN A 177 8.02 -13.26 11.99
CA ASN A 177 8.38 -14.67 12.06
C ASN A 177 7.98 -15.32 13.41
N PRO A 178 6.69 -15.28 13.78
CA PRO A 178 6.22 -15.96 14.98
C PRO A 178 6.41 -17.48 14.83
N ALA A 179 6.74 -18.17 15.91
CA ALA A 179 6.73 -19.63 15.92
C ALA A 179 5.28 -20.10 15.70
N PHE A 180 5.07 -20.96 14.70
CA PHE A 180 3.81 -21.66 14.53
C PHE A 180 3.76 -22.74 15.61
N GLY A 181 2.72 -22.70 16.45
CA GLY A 181 2.46 -23.74 17.46
C GLY A 181 2.05 -25.07 16.82
#